data_AF-A0A329LRH3-F1
#
_entry.id   AF-A0A329LRH3-F1
#
_cell.length_a   1.000
_cell.length_b   1.000
_cell.length_c   1.000
_cell.angle_alpha   90.00
_cell.angle_beta   90.00
_cell.angle_gamma   90.00
#
_symmetry.space_group_name_H-M   'P 1'
#
loop_
_entity.id
_entity.type
_entity.pdbx_description
1 polymer ?
#
loop_
_entity_poly.entity_id
_entity_poly.type
_entity_poly.pdbx_seq_one_letter_code
_entity_poly.pdbx_strand_id
1 'polypeptide(L)'
;MNGSGIDTTLKLIQRIAERLPVTLTILLLSLLFGLLLGFIIALVRIRKRKISYAIATFYLSFMRCTPTIVQLFLVYYGLPQLLLVFGVDVNGWDKMIFAVVTFSLHSAAFFSEVIRSAYLAVGSGQQEAAYSVGMSYFQSLRRIILPQAFGIAIPNLGNNLIILLKETSLAFSIGITDIMGQVQIILGNNYGANIIQVYIIVSLMYWVLSILIEKSFGRLEKSFKKGHAGIAR
;
A
#
# COMPACT_ATOMS: atom_id res chain seq x y z
N MET A 1 -27.84 -16.86 -31.37
CA MET A 1 -28.64 -15.98 -30.49
C MET A 1 -29.05 -16.79 -29.26
N ASN A 2 -28.98 -16.17 -28.07
CA ASN A 2 -29.41 -16.68 -26.75
C ASN A 2 -28.50 -17.72 -26.04
N GLY A 3 -27.24 -17.36 -25.80
CA GLY A 3 -26.65 -17.71 -24.49
C GLY A 3 -27.19 -16.67 -23.51
N SER A 4 -27.74 -17.09 -22.37
CA SER A 4 -28.39 -16.16 -21.45
C SER A 4 -27.44 -14.99 -21.12
N GLY A 5 -27.97 -13.76 -20.98
CA GLY A 5 -27.13 -12.60 -20.59
C GLY A 5 -26.32 -12.87 -19.31
N ILE A 6 -26.81 -13.80 -18.49
CA ILE A 6 -26.17 -14.33 -17.28
C ILE A 6 -24.90 -15.14 -17.63
N ASP A 7 -24.96 -16.09 -18.58
CA ASP A 7 -23.80 -16.89 -18.98
C ASP A 7 -22.66 -16.03 -19.55
N THR A 8 -23.02 -14.95 -20.24
CA THR A 8 -22.04 -13.98 -20.78
C THR A 8 -21.42 -13.16 -19.65
N THR A 9 -22.21 -12.74 -18.66
CA THR A 9 -21.73 -12.00 -17.49
C THR A 9 -20.80 -12.85 -16.62
N LEU A 10 -21.16 -14.12 -16.38
CA LEU A 10 -20.34 -15.05 -15.60
C LEU A 10 -18.98 -15.29 -16.25
N LYS A 11 -18.94 -15.45 -17.59
CA LYS A 11 -17.69 -15.58 -18.34
C LYS A 11 -16.80 -14.34 -18.23
N LEU A 12 -17.38 -13.14 -18.20
CA LEU A 12 -16.63 -11.90 -17.99
C LEU A 12 -16.02 -11.83 -16.59
N ILE A 13 -16.81 -12.16 -15.56
CA ILE A 13 -16.34 -12.21 -14.17
C ILE A 13 -15.17 -13.19 -14.06
N GLN A 14 -15.31 -14.41 -14.58
CA GLN A 14 -14.27 -15.43 -14.54
C GLN A 14 -12.98 -14.94 -15.21
N ARG A 15 -13.08 -14.41 -16.44
CA ARG A 15 -11.92 -13.89 -17.18
C ARG A 15 -11.19 -12.78 -16.44
N ILE A 16 -11.89 -11.86 -15.78
CA ILE A 16 -11.25 -10.78 -15.02
C ILE A 16 -10.64 -11.35 -13.73
N ALA A 17 -11.34 -12.26 -13.05
CA ALA A 17 -10.88 -12.90 -11.81
C ALA A 17 -9.61 -13.73 -12.00
N GLU A 18 -9.36 -14.30 -13.19
CA GLU A 18 -8.12 -15.00 -13.53
C GLU A 18 -6.86 -14.12 -13.36
N ARG A 19 -7.00 -12.78 -13.41
CA ARG A 19 -5.87 -11.85 -13.19
C ARG A 19 -5.74 -11.33 -11.75
N LEU A 20 -6.65 -11.73 -10.86
CA LEU A 20 -6.57 -11.38 -9.44
C LEU A 20 -5.21 -11.73 -8.80
N PRO A 21 -4.57 -12.88 -9.08
CA PRO A 21 -3.27 -13.22 -8.50
C PRO A 21 -2.17 -12.20 -8.83
N VAL A 22 -2.19 -11.60 -10.03
CA VAL A 22 -1.22 -10.57 -10.44
C VAL A 22 -1.42 -9.31 -9.61
N THR A 23 -2.66 -8.82 -9.49
CA THR A 23 -3.01 -7.68 -8.64
C THR A 23 -2.60 -7.91 -7.18
N LEU A 24 -2.90 -9.10 -6.63
CA LEU A 24 -2.56 -9.44 -5.25
C LEU A 24 -1.05 -9.57 -5.04
N THR A 25 -0.29 -10.09 -6.01
CA THR A 25 1.18 -10.17 -5.92
C THR A 25 1.80 -8.79 -5.85
N ILE A 26 1.37 -7.88 -6.73
CA ILE A 26 1.81 -6.48 -6.71
C ILE A 26 1.44 -5.83 -5.37
N LEU A 27 0.21 -6.02 -4.90
CA LEU A 27 -0.27 -5.48 -3.63
C LEU A 27 0.58 -5.96 -2.44
N LEU A 28 0.79 -7.27 -2.32
CA LEU A 28 1.46 -7.86 -1.16
C LEU A 28 2.94 -7.52 -1.12
N LEU A 29 3.63 -7.54 -2.26
CA LEU A 29 5.03 -7.13 -2.33
C LEU A 29 5.19 -5.63 -2.05
N SER A 30 4.32 -4.80 -2.62
CA SER A 30 4.36 -3.34 -2.39
C SER A 30 4.03 -3.00 -0.94
N LEU A 31 3.09 -3.71 -0.31
CA LEU A 31 2.78 -3.58 1.10
C LEU A 31 3.99 -3.95 1.97
N LEU A 32 4.64 -5.08 1.68
CA LEU A 32 5.80 -5.56 2.44
C LEU A 32 6.94 -4.55 2.40
N PHE A 33 7.40 -4.18 1.20
CA PHE A 33 8.52 -3.25 1.05
C PHE A 33 8.15 -1.82 1.46
N GLY A 34 6.91 -1.40 1.20
CA GLY A 34 6.36 -0.12 1.65
C GLY A 34 6.35 0.00 3.17
N LEU A 35 5.92 -1.03 3.91
CA LEU A 35 5.95 -1.04 5.37
C LEU A 35 7.38 -1.01 5.92
N LEU A 36 8.29 -1.81 5.34
CA LEU A 36 9.69 -1.82 5.74
C LEU A 36 10.34 -0.45 5.57
N LEU A 37 10.20 0.15 4.39
CA LEU A 37 10.76 1.46 4.09
C LEU A 37 10.06 2.56 4.90
N GLY A 38 8.73 2.50 5.02
CA GLY A 38 7.95 3.43 5.82
C GLY A 38 8.35 3.42 7.30
N PHE A 39 8.61 2.24 7.87
CA PHE A 39 9.14 2.11 9.22
C PHE A 39 10.51 2.76 9.39
N ILE A 40 11.44 2.52 8.46
CA ILE A 40 12.78 3.15 8.47
C ILE A 40 12.65 4.68 8.42
N ILE A 41 11.83 5.21 7.52
CA ILE A 41 11.60 6.65 7.39
C ILE A 41 10.95 7.23 8.65
N ALA A 42 10.00 6.52 9.26
CA ALA A 42 9.37 6.94 10.52
C ALA A 42 10.43 7.08 11.63
N LEU A 43 11.33 6.10 11.78
CA LEU A 43 12.41 6.18 12.78
C LEU A 43 13.33 7.39 12.55
N VAL A 44 13.70 7.66 11.30
CA VAL A 44 14.49 8.85 10.94
C VAL A 44 13.76 10.14 11.35
N ARG A 45 12.47 10.22 11.05
CA ARG A 45 11.62 11.39 11.35
C ARG A 45 11.38 11.58 12.85
N ILE A 46 11.33 10.50 13.63
CA ILE A 46 11.22 10.54 15.10
C ILE A 46 12.52 11.06 15.72
N ARG A 47 13.69 10.60 15.22
CA ARG A 47 15.00 10.99 15.76
C ARG A 47 15.43 12.43 15.45
N LYS A 48 14.82 13.08 14.45
CA LYS A 48 15.03 14.50 14.10
C LYS A 48 16.51 14.91 13.85
N ARG A 49 17.38 14.00 13.41
CA ARG A 49 18.74 14.34 12.99
C ARG A 49 18.70 15.21 11.73
N LYS A 50 19.34 16.39 11.75
CA LYS A 50 19.16 17.47 10.75
C LYS A 50 19.18 17.00 9.29
N ILE A 51 20.24 16.32 8.86
CA ILE A 51 20.42 15.90 7.46
C ILE A 51 19.40 14.82 7.05
N SER A 52 19.34 13.72 7.81
CA SER A 52 18.43 12.61 7.48
C SER A 52 16.96 13.02 7.59
N TYR A 53 16.63 13.92 8.50
CA TYR A 53 15.30 14.51 8.61
C TYR A 53 14.96 15.34 7.37
N ALA A 54 15.88 16.17 6.88
CA ALA A 54 15.67 16.95 5.66
C ALA A 54 15.45 16.05 4.43
N ILE A 55 16.30 15.02 4.24
CA ILE A 55 16.16 14.04 3.16
C ILE A 55 14.80 13.32 3.24
N ALA A 56 14.43 12.83 4.41
CA ALA A 56 13.13 12.18 4.62
C ALA A 56 11.98 13.16 4.34
N THR A 57 12.08 14.42 4.75
CA THR A 57 11.05 15.45 4.49
C THR A 57 10.86 15.66 3.00
N PHE A 58 11.96 15.81 2.25
CA PHE A 58 11.93 15.99 0.81
C PHE A 58 11.29 14.77 0.11
N TYR A 59 11.74 13.56 0.45
CA TYR A 59 11.15 12.32 -0.04
C TYR A 59 9.63 12.26 0.20
N LEU A 60 9.19 12.53 1.44
CA LEU A 60 7.78 12.49 1.79
C LEU A 60 6.97 13.53 1.02
N SER A 61 7.51 14.75 0.85
CA SER A 61 6.86 15.79 0.06
C SER A 61 6.70 15.36 -1.39
N PHE A 62 7.77 14.85 -2.03
CA PHE A 62 7.72 14.43 -3.42
C PHE A 62 6.74 13.27 -3.62
N MET A 63 6.80 12.24 -2.77
CA MET A 63 5.99 11.03 -2.93
C MET A 63 4.49 11.29 -2.69
N ARG A 64 4.14 12.21 -1.78
CA ARG A 64 2.74 12.53 -1.45
C ARG A 64 2.12 13.58 -2.37
N CYS A 65 2.94 14.48 -2.92
CA CYS A 65 2.45 15.57 -3.77
C CYS A 65 2.50 15.26 -5.28
N THR A 66 3.08 14.12 -5.67
CA THR A 66 3.16 13.70 -7.08
C THR A 66 2.17 12.57 -7.35
N PRO A 67 1.42 12.59 -8.46
CA PRO A 67 0.52 11.49 -8.82
C PRO A 67 1.28 10.16 -8.96
N THR A 68 0.71 9.07 -8.45
CA THR A 68 1.34 7.74 -8.49
C THR A 68 1.60 7.24 -9.90
N ILE A 69 0.71 7.55 -10.86
CA ILE A 69 0.92 7.18 -12.27
C ILE A 69 2.16 7.87 -12.87
N VAL A 70 2.43 9.12 -12.48
CA VAL A 70 3.63 9.84 -12.90
C VAL A 70 4.87 9.20 -12.27
N GLN A 71 4.80 8.82 -11.00
CA GLN A 71 5.87 8.08 -10.34
C GLN A 71 6.14 6.73 -11.03
N LEU A 72 5.08 6.01 -11.45
CA LEU A 72 5.19 4.76 -12.19
C LEU A 72 5.93 4.93 -13.51
N PHE A 73 5.60 5.98 -14.26
CA PHE A 73 6.30 6.30 -15.51
C PHE A 73 7.74 6.75 -15.29
N LEU A 74 8.01 7.55 -14.25
CA LEU A 74 9.37 7.94 -13.90
C LEU A 74 10.23 6.72 -13.53
N VAL A 75 9.68 5.78 -12.77
CA VAL A 75 10.41 4.56 -12.40
C VAL A 75 10.56 3.62 -13.61
N TYR A 76 9.52 3.43 -14.43
CA TYR A 76 9.59 2.50 -15.56
C TYR A 76 10.44 3.02 -16.73
N TYR A 77 10.31 4.30 -17.10
CA TYR A 77 11.03 4.88 -18.23
C TYR A 77 12.32 5.61 -17.81
N GLY A 78 12.33 6.25 -16.64
CA GLY A 78 13.44 7.08 -16.19
C GLY A 78 14.52 6.32 -15.42
N LEU A 79 14.15 5.38 -14.53
CA LEU A 79 15.13 4.64 -13.73
C LEU A 79 16.12 3.82 -14.58
N PRO A 80 15.71 3.10 -15.65
CA PRO A 80 16.66 2.40 -16.50
C PRO A 80 17.68 3.33 -17.14
N GLN A 81 17.25 4.50 -17.62
CA GLN A 81 18.13 5.51 -18.22
C GLN A 81 19.13 6.05 -17.20
N LEU A 82 18.68 6.31 -15.97
CA LEU A 82 19.53 6.76 -14.89
C LEU A 82 20.57 5.70 -14.50
N LEU A 83 20.17 4.44 -14.37
CA LEU A 83 21.05 3.34 -13.98
C LEU A 83 22.08 2.99 -15.07
N LEU A 84 21.71 3.16 -16.34
CA LEU A 84 22.61 2.97 -17.46
C LEU A 84 23.81 3.93 -17.43
N VAL A 85 23.63 5.16 -16.92
CA VAL A 85 24.73 6.12 -16.69
C VAL A 85 25.78 5.55 -15.72
N PHE A 86 25.36 4.69 -14.79
CA PHE A 86 26.24 3.98 -13.85
C PHE A 86 26.66 2.59 -14.33
N GLY A 87 26.39 2.24 -15.59
CA GLY A 87 26.75 0.95 -16.20
C GLY A 87 25.84 -0.21 -15.82
N VAL A 88 24.65 0.04 -15.25
CA VAL A 88 23.70 -0.99 -14.85
C VAL A 88 22.52 -1.01 -15.83
N ASP A 89 22.45 -2.04 -16.67
CA ASP A 89 21.34 -2.23 -17.61
C ASP A 89 20.20 -3.05 -16.97
N VAL A 90 19.06 -2.40 -16.80
CA VAL A 90 17.82 -3.02 -16.27
C VAL A 90 16.67 -2.99 -17.28
N ASN A 91 16.91 -2.64 -18.55
CA ASN A 91 15.84 -2.49 -19.54
C ASN A 91 15.08 -3.80 -19.80
N GLY A 92 15.73 -4.96 -19.61
CA GLY A 92 15.12 -6.28 -19.75
C GLY A 92 14.43 -6.81 -18.49
N TRP A 93 14.39 -6.05 -17.40
CA TRP A 93 13.76 -6.51 -16.15
C TRP A 93 12.25 -6.61 -16.28
N ASP A 94 11.66 -7.51 -15.49
CA ASP A 94 10.21 -7.68 -15.46
C ASP A 94 9.52 -6.37 -15.04
N LYS A 95 8.49 -5.98 -15.80
CA LYS A 95 7.66 -4.79 -15.56
C LYS A 95 7.08 -4.77 -14.15
N MET A 96 6.77 -5.94 -13.59
CA MET A 96 6.28 -6.09 -12.22
C MET A 96 7.27 -5.54 -11.20
N ILE A 97 8.59 -5.65 -11.44
CA ILE A 97 9.61 -5.08 -10.54
C ILE A 97 9.46 -3.56 -10.48
N PHE A 98 9.32 -2.89 -11.62
CA PHE A 98 9.13 -1.44 -11.67
C PHE A 98 7.82 -1.00 -11.00
N ALA A 99 6.74 -1.76 -11.19
CA ALA A 99 5.48 -1.51 -10.51
C ALA A 99 5.61 -1.65 -8.98
N VAL A 100 6.21 -2.75 -8.50
CA VAL A 100 6.44 -2.99 -7.07
C VAL A 100 7.34 -1.91 -6.47
N VAL A 101 8.43 -1.53 -7.13
CA VAL A 101 9.31 -0.45 -6.67
C VAL A 101 8.54 0.86 -6.54
N THR A 102 7.78 1.24 -7.57
CA THR A 102 6.98 2.46 -7.56
C THR A 102 6.00 2.48 -6.39
N PHE A 103 5.17 1.45 -6.27
CA PHE A 103 4.12 1.41 -5.27
C PHE A 103 4.68 1.23 -3.85
N SER A 104 5.83 0.58 -3.70
CA SER A 104 6.56 0.51 -2.42
C SER A 104 7.06 1.89 -1.99
N LEU A 105 7.70 2.65 -2.88
CA LEU A 105 8.16 4.00 -2.60
C LEU A 105 6.99 4.94 -2.27
N HIS A 106 5.95 4.89 -3.08
CA HIS A 106 4.74 5.68 -2.86
C HIS A 106 4.12 5.37 -1.49
N SER A 107 3.79 4.10 -1.22
CA SER A 107 3.13 3.69 0.01
C SER A 107 4.00 3.88 1.27
N ALA A 108 5.32 3.74 1.16
CA ALA A 108 6.24 4.00 2.26
C ALA A 108 6.12 5.42 2.81
N ALA A 109 5.82 6.41 1.97
CA ALA A 109 5.62 7.78 2.44
C ALA A 109 4.42 7.86 3.40
N PHE A 110 3.27 7.32 3.01
CA PHE A 110 2.06 7.30 3.83
C PHE A 110 2.21 6.41 5.06
N PHE A 111 2.77 5.20 4.91
CA PHE A 111 3.03 4.31 6.05
C PHE A 111 3.97 4.94 7.08
N SER A 112 4.99 5.69 6.64
CA SER A 112 5.89 6.38 7.58
C SER A 112 5.16 7.40 8.45
N GLU A 113 4.17 8.09 7.89
CA GLU A 113 3.38 9.07 8.63
C GLU A 113 2.43 8.40 9.60
N VAL A 114 1.79 7.30 9.18
CA VAL A 114 0.94 6.49 10.06
C VAL A 114 1.74 5.97 11.25
N ILE A 115 2.89 5.34 11.01
CA ILE A 115 3.77 4.79 12.05
C ILE A 115 4.26 5.90 12.98
N ARG A 116 4.75 7.02 12.43
CA ARG A 116 5.25 8.15 13.21
C ARG A 116 4.14 8.78 14.08
N SER A 117 2.94 8.96 13.52
CA SER A 117 1.83 9.59 14.23
C SER A 117 1.31 8.68 15.34
N ALA A 118 1.24 7.37 15.08
CA ALA A 118 0.89 6.38 16.08
C ALA A 118 1.93 6.29 17.21
N TYR A 119 3.22 6.37 16.90
CA TYR A 119 4.29 6.43 17.90
C TYR A 119 4.13 7.66 18.82
N LEU A 120 3.87 8.84 18.24
CA LEU A 120 3.71 10.07 19.02
C LEU A 120 2.42 10.09 19.85
N ALA A 121 1.39 9.36 19.43
CA ALA A 121 0.10 9.30 20.11
C ALA A 121 0.12 8.50 21.43
N VAL A 122 1.13 7.65 21.67
CA VAL A 122 1.26 6.90 22.94
C VAL A 122 1.54 7.82 24.14
N GLY A 123 1.99 9.06 23.89
CA GLY A 123 2.26 10.06 24.92
C GLY A 123 3.62 9.86 25.62
N SER A 124 4.29 10.97 25.97
CA SER A 124 5.61 10.90 26.64
C SER A 124 5.53 10.31 28.05
N GLY A 125 4.39 10.48 28.74
CA GLY A 125 4.19 9.95 30.09
C GLY A 125 4.34 8.43 30.21
N GLN A 126 3.98 7.66 29.18
CA GLN A 126 4.22 6.20 29.15
C GLN A 126 5.71 5.87 29.12
N GLN A 127 6.49 6.68 28.40
CA GLN A 127 7.94 6.53 28.31
C GLN A 127 8.63 6.99 29.61
N GLU A 128 8.16 8.09 30.20
CA GLU A 128 8.64 8.59 31.50
C GLU A 128 8.34 7.59 32.63
N ALA A 129 7.12 7.03 32.68
CA ALA A 129 6.74 6.02 33.67
C ALA A 129 7.60 4.74 33.55
N ALA A 130 7.89 4.30 32.32
CA ALA A 130 8.78 3.16 32.08
C ALA A 130 10.20 3.42 32.63
N TYR A 131 10.72 4.64 32.43
CA TYR A 131 12.02 5.03 32.98
C TYR A 131 12.03 5.12 34.51
N SER A 132 10.94 5.59 35.13
CA SER A 132 10.80 5.66 36.58
C SER A 132 10.86 4.29 37.27
N VAL A 133 10.51 3.21 36.56
CA VAL A 133 10.63 1.82 37.05
C VAL A 133 11.90 1.12 36.55
N GLY A 134 12.88 1.88 36.04
CA GLY A 134 14.20 1.39 35.66
C GLY A 134 14.29 0.69 34.30
N MET A 135 13.29 0.84 33.42
CA MET A 135 13.37 0.26 32.07
C MET A 135 14.37 1.03 31.20
N SER A 136 15.18 0.30 30.45
CA SER A 136 15.96 0.88 29.34
C SER A 136 15.04 1.35 28.20
N TYR A 137 15.55 2.23 27.33
CA TYR A 137 14.82 2.68 26.13
C TYR A 137 14.28 1.51 25.29
N PHE A 138 15.09 0.46 25.09
CA PHE A 138 14.66 -0.69 24.29
C PHE A 138 13.56 -1.51 24.98
N GLN A 139 13.63 -1.66 26.29
CA GLN A 139 12.57 -2.31 27.07
C GLN A 139 11.27 -1.50 27.00
N SER A 140 11.34 -0.17 27.23
CA SER A 140 10.19 0.73 27.13
C SER A 140 9.58 0.68 25.73
N LEU A 141 10.42 0.74 24.69
CA LEU A 141 9.98 0.72 23.31
C LEU A 141 9.27 -0.60 22.98
N ARG A 142 9.88 -1.75 23.27
CA ARG A 142 9.35 -3.06 22.89
C ARG A 142 8.11 -3.47 23.71
N ARG A 143 8.09 -3.17 25.01
CA ARG A 143 7.06 -3.69 25.93
C ARG A 143 5.87 -2.74 26.11
N ILE A 144 6.06 -1.44 25.92
CA ILE A 144 5.04 -0.43 26.22
C ILE A 144 4.66 0.34 24.95
N ILE A 145 5.64 0.98 24.28
CA ILE A 145 5.34 1.93 23.21
C ILE A 145 4.89 1.23 21.93
N LEU A 146 5.63 0.23 21.43
CA LEU A 146 5.32 -0.43 20.15
C LEU A 146 3.96 -1.14 20.15
N PRO A 147 3.56 -1.92 21.19
CA PRO A 147 2.24 -2.54 21.21
C PRO A 147 1.08 -1.53 21.17
N GLN A 148 1.21 -0.43 21.91
CA GLN A 148 0.20 0.64 21.94
C GLN A 148 0.15 1.39 20.60
N ALA A 149 1.31 1.80 20.07
CA ALA A 149 1.42 2.46 18.79
C ALA A 149 0.86 1.58 17.65
N PHE A 150 1.12 0.27 17.68
CA PHE A 150 0.56 -0.64 16.70
C PHE A 150 -0.98 -0.65 16.74
N GLY A 151 -1.58 -0.70 17.92
CA GLY A 151 -3.04 -0.58 18.09
C GLY A 151 -3.62 0.71 17.49
N ILE A 152 -2.91 1.83 17.67
CA ILE A 152 -3.30 3.16 17.13
C ILE A 152 -3.12 3.21 15.59
N ALA A 153 -2.13 2.51 15.05
CA ALA A 153 -1.81 2.53 13.62
C ALA A 153 -2.78 1.70 12.76
N ILE A 154 -3.36 0.62 13.31
CA ILE A 154 -4.17 -0.37 12.57
C ILE A 154 -5.22 0.26 11.64
N PRO A 155 -6.11 1.17 12.09
CA PRO A 155 -7.17 1.69 11.23
C PRO A 155 -6.61 2.44 10.01
N ASN A 156 -5.58 3.25 10.22
CA ASN A 156 -4.94 4.01 9.16
C ASN A 156 -4.11 3.13 8.22
N LEU A 157 -3.47 2.06 8.73
CA LEU A 157 -2.80 1.08 7.89
C LEU A 157 -3.78 0.35 6.97
N GLY A 158 -4.96 0.00 7.49
CA GLY A 158 -6.03 -0.64 6.70
C GLY A 158 -6.53 0.27 5.58
N ASN A 159 -6.78 1.55 5.88
CA ASN A 159 -7.18 2.53 4.87
C ASN A 159 -6.11 2.70 3.77
N ASN A 160 -4.83 2.81 4.15
CA ASN A 160 -3.74 2.92 3.18
C ASN A 160 -3.57 1.64 2.34
N LEU A 161 -3.87 0.45 2.89
CA LEU A 161 -3.86 -0.77 2.10
C LEU A 161 -5.01 -0.82 1.07
N ILE A 162 -6.19 -0.32 1.42
CA ILE A 162 -7.31 -0.17 0.46
C ILE A 162 -6.95 0.82 -0.65
N ILE A 163 -6.26 1.91 -0.32
CA ILE A 163 -5.75 2.85 -1.31
C ILE A 163 -4.73 2.16 -2.21
N LEU A 164 -3.73 1.47 -1.64
CA LEU A 164 -2.71 0.74 -2.38
C LEU A 164 -3.31 -0.30 -3.33
N LEU A 165 -4.36 -1.03 -2.92
CA LEU A 165 -5.10 -1.94 -3.80
C LEU A 165 -5.63 -1.22 -5.04
N LYS A 166 -6.20 -0.02 -4.90
CA LYS A 166 -6.67 0.76 -6.06
C LYS A 166 -5.51 1.28 -6.88
N GLU A 167 -4.41 1.70 -6.27
CA GLU A 167 -3.20 2.16 -6.99
C GLU A 167 -2.59 1.05 -7.86
N THR A 168 -2.67 -0.22 -7.44
CA THR A 168 -2.17 -1.33 -8.28
C THR A 168 -2.86 -1.40 -9.65
N SER A 169 -4.09 -0.87 -9.76
CA SER A 169 -4.81 -0.77 -11.03
C SER A 169 -4.15 0.17 -12.03
N LEU A 170 -3.12 0.93 -11.66
CA LEU A 170 -2.33 1.74 -12.61
C LEU A 170 -1.28 0.91 -13.34
N ALA A 171 -0.96 -0.30 -12.88
CA ALA A 171 0.08 -1.16 -13.44
C ALA A 171 -0.16 -1.52 -14.92
N PHE A 172 -1.42 -1.61 -15.37
CA PHE A 172 -1.73 -1.87 -16.78
C PHE A 172 -1.19 -0.80 -17.73
N SER A 173 -0.97 0.44 -17.25
CA SER A 173 -0.47 1.54 -18.07
C SER A 173 0.94 1.29 -18.63
N ILE A 174 1.72 0.43 -17.99
CA ILE A 174 3.04 -0.03 -18.48
C ILE A 174 2.96 -1.41 -19.16
N GLY A 175 1.75 -1.94 -19.35
CA GLY A 175 1.46 -3.19 -20.05
C GLY A 175 1.49 -4.43 -19.16
N ILE A 176 1.25 -4.30 -17.85
CA ILE A 176 1.01 -5.45 -16.97
C ILE A 176 -0.45 -5.91 -17.12
N THR A 177 -0.67 -7.21 -17.30
CA THR A 177 -2.04 -7.77 -17.39
C THR A 177 -2.57 -8.15 -16.00
N ASP A 178 -2.86 -7.14 -15.19
CA ASP A 178 -3.60 -7.25 -13.93
C ASP A 178 -5.13 -7.25 -14.20
N ILE A 179 -5.95 -7.07 -13.17
CA ILE A 179 -7.41 -6.91 -13.32
C ILE A 179 -7.77 -5.81 -14.33
N MET A 180 -7.15 -4.62 -14.24
CA MET A 180 -7.47 -3.55 -15.19
C MET A 180 -6.88 -3.81 -16.59
N GLY A 181 -5.70 -4.42 -16.68
CA GLY A 181 -5.15 -4.87 -17.96
C GLY A 181 -6.08 -5.85 -18.68
N GLN A 182 -6.70 -6.78 -17.95
CA GLN A 182 -7.68 -7.70 -18.52
C GLN A 182 -8.94 -7.00 -19.01
N VAL A 183 -9.41 -5.98 -18.27
CA VAL A 183 -10.53 -5.14 -18.70
C VAL A 183 -10.21 -4.46 -20.03
N GLN A 184 -9.02 -3.86 -20.18
CA GLN A 184 -8.62 -3.22 -21.43
C GLN A 184 -8.54 -4.21 -22.60
N ILE A 185 -8.04 -5.43 -22.36
CA ILE A 185 -8.02 -6.50 -23.38
C ILE A 185 -9.44 -6.89 -23.81
N ILE A 186 -10.35 -7.08 -22.86
CA ILE A 186 -11.76 -7.44 -23.14
C ILE A 186 -12.44 -6.33 -23.95
N LEU A 187 -12.27 -5.08 -23.56
CA LEU A 187 -12.86 -3.94 -24.26
C LEU A 187 -12.26 -3.76 -25.66
N GLY A 188 -10.94 -3.91 -25.81
CA GLY A 188 -10.27 -3.86 -27.11
C GLY A 188 -10.76 -4.93 -28.07
N ASN A 189 -10.88 -6.18 -27.61
CA ASN A 189 -11.33 -7.30 -28.43
C ASN A 189 -12.81 -7.21 -28.84
N ASN A 190 -13.63 -6.52 -28.04
CA ASN A 190 -15.06 -6.34 -28.29
C ASN A 190 -15.39 -4.97 -28.92
N TYR A 191 -14.40 -4.21 -29.38
CA TYR A 191 -14.57 -2.85 -29.92
C TYR A 191 -15.38 -1.92 -28.99
N GLY A 192 -15.23 -2.07 -27.68
CA GLY A 192 -15.96 -1.29 -26.67
C GLY A 192 -17.41 -1.74 -26.42
N ALA A 193 -17.89 -2.81 -27.04
CA ALA A 193 -19.19 -3.37 -26.71
C ALA A 193 -19.25 -3.77 -25.21
N ASN A 194 -20.39 -3.50 -24.56
CA ASN A 194 -20.63 -3.77 -23.14
C ASN A 194 -19.70 -3.01 -22.16
N ILE A 195 -19.15 -1.85 -22.55
CA ILE A 195 -18.23 -1.06 -21.72
C ILE A 195 -18.76 -0.79 -20.31
N ILE A 196 -20.02 -0.40 -20.19
CA ILE A 196 -20.66 -0.12 -18.89
C ILE A 196 -20.72 -1.39 -18.04
N GLN A 197 -21.12 -2.52 -18.63
CA GLN A 197 -21.22 -3.80 -17.92
C GLN A 197 -19.86 -4.24 -17.39
N VAL A 198 -18.80 -4.15 -18.19
CA VAL A 198 -17.43 -4.52 -17.78
C VAL A 198 -16.94 -3.62 -16.65
N TYR A 199 -17.16 -2.30 -16.74
CA TYR A 199 -16.76 -1.38 -15.67
C TYR A 199 -17.57 -1.56 -14.37
N ILE A 200 -18.84 -1.93 -14.45
CA ILE A 200 -19.64 -2.32 -13.26
C ILE A 200 -19.04 -3.57 -12.62
N ILE A 201 -18.73 -4.60 -13.41
CA ILE A 201 -18.15 -5.85 -12.90
C ILE A 201 -16.83 -5.58 -12.18
N VAL A 202 -15.89 -4.88 -12.80
CA VAL A 202 -14.59 -4.60 -12.17
C VAL A 202 -14.72 -3.70 -10.94
N SER A 203 -15.65 -2.74 -10.94
CA SER A 203 -15.95 -1.91 -9.76
C SER A 203 -16.44 -2.76 -8.59
N LEU A 204 -17.36 -3.69 -8.83
CA LEU A 204 -17.84 -4.64 -7.81
C LEU A 204 -16.70 -5.52 -7.29
N MET A 205 -15.80 -5.98 -8.15
CA MET A 205 -14.64 -6.77 -7.73
C MET A 205 -13.71 -6.00 -6.81
N TYR A 206 -13.28 -4.78 -7.20
CA TYR A 206 -12.46 -3.93 -6.32
C TYR A 206 -13.18 -3.56 -5.02
N TRP A 207 -14.50 -3.37 -5.06
CA TRP A 207 -15.30 -3.08 -3.88
C TRP A 207 -15.34 -4.28 -2.91
N VAL A 208 -15.57 -5.49 -3.40
CA VAL A 208 -15.52 -6.72 -2.59
C VAL A 208 -14.14 -6.89 -1.95
N LEU A 209 -13.06 -6.72 -2.72
CA LEU A 209 -11.69 -6.79 -2.18
C LEU A 209 -11.44 -5.74 -1.10
N SER A 210 -11.93 -4.51 -1.30
CA SER A 210 -11.84 -3.43 -0.31
C SER A 210 -12.58 -3.77 0.98
N ILE A 211 -13.81 -4.32 0.89
CA ILE A 211 -14.60 -4.78 2.05
C ILE A 211 -13.87 -5.90 2.80
N LEU A 212 -13.23 -6.83 2.09
CA LEU A 212 -12.47 -7.92 2.73
C LEU A 212 -11.29 -7.37 3.54
N ILE A 213 -10.57 -6.38 3.00
CA ILE A 213 -9.48 -5.70 3.72
C ILE A 213 -10.06 -4.94 4.93
N GLU A 214 -11.11 -4.15 4.74
CA GLU A 214 -11.77 -3.38 5.80
C GLU A 214 -12.24 -4.28 6.95
N LYS A 215 -12.93 -5.37 6.66
CA LYS A 215 -13.38 -6.34 7.67
C LYS A 215 -12.21 -7.01 8.39
N SER A 216 -11.12 -7.29 7.69
CA SER A 216 -9.92 -7.89 8.28
C SER A 216 -9.26 -6.93 9.27
N PHE A 217 -9.07 -5.68 8.89
CA PHE A 217 -8.51 -4.64 9.77
C PHE A 217 -9.46 -4.26 10.91
N GLY A 218 -10.78 -4.23 10.69
CA GLY A 218 -11.76 -4.00 11.75
C GLY A 218 -11.79 -5.10 12.80
N ARG A 219 -11.52 -6.36 12.42
CA ARG A 219 -11.32 -7.46 13.38
C ARG A 219 -10.03 -7.27 14.19
N LEU A 220 -8.93 -6.90 13.54
CA LEU A 220 -7.66 -6.59 14.20
C LEU A 220 -7.84 -5.44 15.20
N GLU A 221 -8.49 -4.35 14.81
CA GLU A 221 -8.75 -3.20 15.68
C GLU A 221 -9.53 -3.58 16.94
N LYS A 222 -10.61 -4.37 16.80
CA LYS A 222 -11.40 -4.86 17.94
C LYS A 222 -10.56 -5.70 18.91
N SER A 223 -9.61 -6.49 18.41
CA SER A 223 -8.70 -7.28 19.24
C SER A 223 -7.79 -6.39 20.09
N PHE A 224 -7.29 -5.28 19.53
CA PHE A 224 -6.39 -4.35 20.25
C PHE A 224 -7.14 -3.41 21.22
N LYS A 225 -8.38 -3.02 20.92
CA LYS A 225 -9.21 -2.20 21.82
C LYS A 225 -9.61 -2.93 23.11
N LYS A 226 -9.89 -4.25 23.04
CA LYS A 226 -10.23 -5.06 24.22
C LYS A 226 -9.10 -5.10 25.27
N GLY A 227 -7.85 -4.89 24.88
CA GLY A 227 -6.71 -4.83 25.80
C GLY A 227 -6.55 -3.51 26.58
N HIS A 228 -7.15 -2.40 26.13
CA HIS A 228 -6.92 -1.07 26.69
C HIS A 228 -8.10 -0.53 27.53
N ALA A 229 -9.26 -1.21 27.52
CA ALA A 229 -10.45 -0.79 28.26
C ALA A 229 -10.34 -0.90 29.80
N GLY A 230 -9.19 -1.35 30.33
CA GLY A 230 -8.95 -1.53 31.76
C GLY A 230 -8.10 -0.46 32.46
N ILE A 231 -7.57 0.55 31.74
CA ILE A 231 -6.57 1.49 32.32
C ILE A 231 -7.14 2.90 32.57
N ALA A 232 -8.36 3.17 32.11
CA ALA A 232 -9.05 4.45 32.36
C ALA A 232 -10.36 4.21 33.13
N ARG A 233 -10.21 3.84 34.41
CA ARG A 233 -11.22 4.08 35.46
C ARG A 233 -10.50 4.46 36.74
#